data_AF-A0A971RHU2-F1
#
_entry.id   AF-A0A971RHU2-F1
#
_cell.length_a   1.000
_cell.length_b   1.000
_cell.length_c   1.000
_cell.angle_alpha   90.00
_cell.angle_beta   90.00
_cell.angle_gamma   90.00
#
_symmetry.space_group_name_H-M   'P 1'
#
loop_
_entity.id
_entity.type
_entity.pdbx_description
1 polymer ?
#
loop_
_entity_poly.entity_id
_entity_poly.type
_entity_poly.pdbx_seq_one_letter_code
_entity_poly.pdbx_strand_id
1 'polypeptide(L)'
;MHFVHNLFQGISTSLARRKYFLLQAGIPYFLLEAPHGRVTVYQFARLYRLLANEYDDETPGFFSRPLRGGTLKYLCLSLLDAPNLQVALHRYSQFFRLLLDDVAYQLVVDEDLASLRFIENTSLQGDRVLVHELMLKL
;
A
#
# COMPACT_ATOMS: atom_id res chain seq x y z
N MET A 1 8.73 -13.28 -8.25
CA MET A 1 7.56 -13.53 -7.36
C MET A 1 7.56 -12.78 -6.03
N HIS A 2 8.64 -12.10 -5.62
CA HIS A 2 8.76 -11.45 -4.31
C HIS A 2 7.52 -10.61 -3.90
N PHE A 3 7.05 -9.71 -4.78
CA PHE A 3 5.87 -8.89 -4.50
C PHE A 3 4.57 -9.66 -4.25
N VAL A 4 4.35 -10.82 -4.91
CA VAL A 4 3.16 -11.64 -4.68
C VAL A 4 3.21 -12.28 -3.29
N HIS A 5 4.38 -12.76 -2.88
CA HIS A 5 4.60 -13.31 -1.54
C HIS A 5 4.40 -12.23 -0.47
N ASN A 6 4.95 -11.04 -0.69
CA ASN A 6 4.90 -9.92 0.24
C ASN A 6 3.48 -9.43 0.50
N LEU A 7 2.58 -9.47 -0.50
CA LEU A 7 1.16 -9.14 -0.31
C LEU A 7 0.45 -10.06 0.69
N PHE A 8 0.92 -11.30 0.86
CA PHE A 8 0.34 -12.24 1.81
C PHE A 8 1.00 -12.21 3.19
N GLN A 9 2.07 -11.42 3.40
CA GLN A 9 2.76 -11.36 4.69
C GLN A 9 1.94 -10.58 5.73
N GLY A 10 1.32 -9.47 5.32
CA GLY A 10 0.51 -8.62 6.20
C GLY A 10 -0.86 -9.19 6.57
N ILE A 11 -1.33 -10.22 5.86
CA ILE A 11 -2.68 -10.79 6.04
C ILE A 11 -2.64 -12.19 6.62
N SER A 12 -3.34 -12.39 7.74
CA SER A 12 -3.59 -13.72 8.29
C SER A 12 -4.59 -14.46 7.39
N THR A 13 -4.09 -15.41 6.59
CA THR A 13 -4.90 -16.13 5.62
C THR A 13 -4.44 -17.57 5.44
N SER A 14 -5.40 -18.50 5.39
CA SER A 14 -5.12 -19.93 5.26
C SER A 14 -4.56 -20.28 3.87
N LEU A 15 -3.84 -21.39 3.75
CA LEU A 15 -3.30 -21.85 2.47
C LEU A 15 -4.40 -22.03 1.41
N ALA A 16 -5.57 -22.53 1.82
CA ALA A 16 -6.73 -22.70 0.94
C ALA A 16 -7.22 -21.35 0.39
N ARG A 17 -7.32 -20.32 1.24
CA ARG A 17 -7.68 -18.96 0.83
C ARG A 17 -6.63 -18.32 -0.07
N ARG A 18 -5.33 -18.47 0.21
CA ARG A 18 -4.26 -17.99 -0.68
C ARG A 18 -4.39 -18.58 -2.08
N LYS A 19 -4.56 -19.90 -2.17
CA LYS A 19 -4.78 -20.60 -3.45
C LYS A 19 -6.02 -20.08 -4.18
N TYR A 20 -7.10 -19.82 -3.45
CA TYR A 20 -8.30 -19.22 -4.01
C TYR A 20 -8.04 -17.84 -4.63
N PHE A 21 -7.42 -16.89 -3.90
CA PHE A 21 -7.14 -15.55 -4.44
C PHE A 21 -6.20 -15.58 -5.63
N LEU A 22 -5.17 -16.43 -5.60
CA LEU A 22 -4.24 -16.61 -6.71
C LEU A 22 -4.96 -17.15 -7.95
N LEU A 23 -5.80 -18.17 -7.79
CA LEU A 23 -6.61 -18.72 -8.87
C LEU A 23 -7.55 -17.65 -9.45
N GLN A 24 -8.23 -16.90 -8.58
CA GLN A 24 -9.09 -15.78 -9.00
C GLN A 24 -8.29 -14.69 -9.71
N ALA A 25 -7.03 -14.44 -9.36
CA ALA A 25 -6.15 -13.52 -10.07
C ALA A 25 -5.58 -14.09 -11.38
N GLY A 26 -5.84 -15.36 -11.70
CA GLY A 26 -5.26 -16.06 -12.84
C GLY A 26 -3.78 -16.41 -12.65
N ILE A 27 -3.32 -16.54 -11.41
CA ILE A 27 -1.96 -16.90 -11.04
C ILE A 27 -1.95 -18.38 -10.58
N PRO A 28 -1.40 -19.31 -11.37
CA PRO A 28 -1.21 -20.67 -10.92
C PRO A 28 -0.36 -20.74 -9.64
N TYR A 29 -0.82 -21.51 -8.65
CA TYR A 29 -0.14 -21.59 -7.34
C TYR A 29 1.33 -22.04 -7.45
N PHE A 30 1.64 -22.98 -8.35
CA PHE A 30 3.00 -23.48 -8.55
C PHE A 30 4.01 -22.40 -8.98
N LEU A 31 3.54 -21.28 -9.56
CA LEU A 31 4.42 -20.18 -9.94
C LEU A 31 5.09 -19.52 -8.73
N LEU A 32 4.52 -19.65 -7.52
CA LEU A 32 5.12 -19.10 -6.30
C LEU A 32 6.41 -19.81 -5.90
N GLU A 33 6.56 -21.08 -6.28
CA GLU A 33 7.72 -21.93 -5.99
C GLU A 33 8.70 -21.97 -7.18
N ALA A 34 8.28 -21.52 -8.36
CA ALA A 34 9.13 -21.46 -9.53
C ALA A 34 10.25 -20.41 -9.36
N PRO A 35 11.54 -20.79 -9.50
CA PRO A 35 12.68 -19.88 -9.29
C PRO A 35 12.63 -18.59 -10.12
N HIS A 36 12.01 -18.67 -11.31
CA HIS A 36 11.85 -17.54 -12.23
C HIS A 36 10.37 -17.27 -12.55
N GLY A 37 9.46 -17.65 -11.65
CA GLY A 37 8.04 -17.36 -11.77
C GLY A 37 7.82 -15.86 -12.00
N ARG A 38 7.09 -15.54 -13.07
CA ARG A 38 6.66 -14.18 -13.39
C ARG A 38 5.14 -14.13 -13.41
N VAL A 39 4.63 -13.00 -12.98
CA VAL A 39 3.21 -12.63 -13.15
C VAL A 39 3.16 -11.35 -13.97
N THR A 40 2.12 -11.22 -14.76
CA THR A 40 1.83 -9.97 -15.46
C THR A 40 1.40 -8.89 -14.47
N VAL A 41 1.58 -7.62 -14.85
CA VAL A 41 1.06 -6.48 -14.08
C VAL A 41 -0.46 -6.61 -13.86
N TYR A 42 -1.18 -7.11 -14.87
CA TYR A 42 -2.63 -7.32 -14.77
C TYR A 42 -3.01 -8.36 -13.71
N GLN A 43 -2.33 -9.52 -13.69
CA GLN A 43 -2.54 -10.55 -12.67
C GLN A 43 -2.24 -10.02 -11.27
N PHE A 44 -1.13 -9.30 -11.11
CA PHE A 44 -0.76 -8.70 -9.83
C PHE A 44 -1.79 -7.65 -9.36
N ALA A 45 -2.19 -6.72 -10.25
CA ALA A 45 -3.19 -5.71 -9.94
C ALA A 45 -4.56 -6.32 -9.61
N ARG A 46 -4.92 -7.42 -10.27
CA ARG A 46 -6.15 -8.18 -9.97
C ARG A 46 -6.07 -8.82 -8.58
N LEU A 47 -4.94 -9.45 -8.25
CA LEU A 47 -4.72 -10.00 -6.91
C LEU A 47 -4.81 -8.91 -5.83
N TYR A 48 -4.11 -7.79 -6.02
CA TYR A 48 -4.12 -6.66 -5.08
C TYR A 48 -5.55 -6.19 -4.78
N ARG A 49 -6.35 -5.93 -5.83
CA ARG A 49 -7.73 -5.47 -5.69
C ARG A 49 -8.62 -6.51 -5.01
N LEU A 50 -8.43 -7.80 -5.29
CA LEU A 50 -9.17 -8.87 -4.62
C LEU A 50 -8.91 -8.87 -3.12
N LEU A 51 -7.63 -8.73 -2.72
CA LEU A 51 -7.26 -8.66 -1.31
C LEU A 51 -7.78 -7.36 -0.67
N ALA A 52 -7.62 -6.22 -1.33
CA ALA A 52 -8.09 -4.94 -0.79
C ALA A 52 -9.61 -4.93 -0.55
N ASN A 53 -10.38 -5.53 -1.46
CA ASN A 53 -11.82 -5.64 -1.32
C ASN A 53 -12.24 -6.67 -0.25
N GLU A 54 -11.59 -7.84 -0.19
CA GLU A 54 -11.92 -8.87 0.82
C GLU A 54 -11.66 -8.37 2.24
N TYR A 55 -10.54 -7.68 2.45
CA TYR A 55 -10.11 -7.25 3.77
C TYR A 55 -10.60 -5.83 4.14
N ASP A 56 -11.33 -5.15 3.24
CA ASP A 56 -11.71 -3.73 3.36
C ASP A 56 -10.50 -2.87 3.78
N ASP A 57 -9.40 -3.04 3.05
CA ASP A 57 -8.11 -2.41 3.32
C ASP A 57 -7.37 -2.14 2.02
N GLU A 58 -7.29 -0.86 1.63
CA GLU A 58 -6.59 -0.41 0.43
C GLU A 58 -5.09 -0.68 0.47
N THR A 59 -4.53 -1.06 1.61
CA THR A 59 -3.13 -1.49 1.82
C THR A 59 -3.08 -2.80 2.63
N PRO A 60 -3.49 -3.95 2.06
CA PRO A 60 -3.88 -5.14 2.81
C PRO A 60 -2.86 -5.60 3.87
N GLY A 61 -3.15 -5.31 5.13
CA GLY A 61 -2.36 -5.76 6.27
C GLY A 61 -0.97 -5.11 6.39
N PHE A 62 -0.75 -3.93 5.82
CA PHE A 62 0.55 -3.27 5.89
C PHE A 62 0.80 -2.50 7.19
N PHE A 63 -0.27 -2.04 7.83
CA PHE A 63 -0.23 -1.18 9.02
C PHE A 63 -1.04 -1.76 10.18
N SER A 64 -0.89 -1.17 11.37
CA SER A 64 -1.67 -1.53 12.56
C SER A 64 -3.19 -1.40 12.38
N ARG A 65 -3.63 -0.52 11.48
CA ARG A 65 -5.04 -0.32 11.13
C ARG A 65 -5.26 -0.29 9.62
N PRO A 66 -6.40 -0.80 9.13
CA PRO A 66 -6.68 -0.83 7.71
C PRO A 66 -6.97 0.58 7.17
N LEU A 67 -6.45 0.88 5.97
CA LEU A 67 -6.89 2.02 5.19
C LEU A 67 -8.18 1.62 4.46
N ARG A 68 -9.34 1.76 5.12
CA ARG A 68 -10.62 1.24 4.60
C ARG A 68 -10.94 1.70 3.18
N GLY A 69 -11.75 0.92 2.47
CA GLY A 69 -12.18 1.24 1.11
C GLY A 69 -12.67 2.67 0.97
N GLY A 70 -12.08 3.42 0.04
CA GLY A 70 -12.35 4.83 -0.21
C GLY A 70 -11.39 5.81 0.48
N THR A 71 -10.51 5.34 1.37
CA THR A 71 -9.55 6.20 2.09
C THR A 71 -8.70 7.02 1.12
N LEU A 72 -8.04 6.38 0.16
CA LEU A 72 -7.20 7.06 -0.83
C LEU A 72 -8.02 7.92 -1.80
N LYS A 73 -9.28 7.56 -2.06
CA LYS A 73 -10.19 8.42 -2.83
C LYS A 73 -10.47 9.74 -2.09
N TYR A 74 -10.76 9.67 -0.79
CA TYR A 74 -11.00 10.87 0.01
C TYR A 74 -9.73 11.70 0.22
N LEU A 75 -8.56 11.05 0.31
CA LEU A 75 -7.28 11.74 0.22
C LEU A 75 -7.23 12.57 -1.07
N CYS A 76 -7.39 11.95 -2.24
CA CYS A 76 -7.37 12.66 -3.52
C CYS A 76 -8.36 13.85 -3.54
N LEU A 77 -9.60 13.64 -3.12
CA LEU A 77 -10.61 14.72 -3.06
C LEU A 77 -10.17 15.88 -2.16
N SER A 78 -9.51 15.61 -1.03
CA SER A 78 -8.98 16.65 -0.14
C SER A 78 -7.83 17.46 -0.74
N LEU A 79 -7.12 16.88 -1.72
CA LEU A 79 -5.97 17.49 -2.39
C LEU A 79 -6.35 18.30 -3.62
N LEU A 80 -7.41 17.93 -4.34
CA LEU A 80 -7.80 18.57 -5.61
C LEU A 80 -8.01 20.08 -5.50
N ASP A 81 -8.58 20.55 -4.39
CA ASP A 81 -8.88 21.96 -4.15
C ASP A 81 -7.74 22.68 -3.39
N ALA A 82 -6.53 22.13 -3.39
CA ALA A 82 -5.38 22.81 -2.80
C ALA A 82 -4.91 23.96 -3.72
N PRO A 83 -4.71 25.18 -3.19
CA PRO A 83 -4.31 26.34 -4.01
C PRO A 83 -2.88 26.24 -4.58
N ASN A 84 -2.06 25.35 -4.03
CA ASN A 84 -0.71 25.06 -4.51
C ASN A 84 -0.20 23.71 -3.97
N LEU A 85 0.93 23.24 -4.50
CA LEU A 85 1.54 21.97 -4.11
C LEU A 85 1.92 21.91 -2.63
N GLN A 86 2.40 23.02 -2.04
CA GLN A 86 2.77 23.05 -0.62
C GLN A 86 1.57 22.77 0.28
N VAL A 87 0.41 23.37 -0.01
CA VAL A 87 -0.83 23.09 0.72
C VAL A 87 -1.30 21.65 0.49
N ALA A 88 -1.19 21.13 -0.73
CA ALA A 88 -1.52 19.74 -1.02
C ALA A 88 -0.65 18.76 -0.21
N LEU A 89 0.68 18.93 -0.21
CA LEU A 89 1.60 18.09 0.55
C LEU A 89 1.39 18.21 2.06
N HIS A 90 1.06 19.40 2.56
CA HIS A 90 0.70 19.57 3.96
C HIS A 90 -0.58 18.81 4.32
N ARG A 91 -1.63 18.90 3.49
CA ARG A 91 -2.87 18.13 3.67
C ARG A 91 -2.62 16.62 3.60
N TYR A 92 -1.81 16.18 2.65
CA TYR A 92 -1.37 14.79 2.51
C TYR A 92 -0.70 14.28 3.81
N SER A 93 0.26 15.04 4.35
CA SER A 93 0.91 14.71 5.63
C SER A 93 -0.07 14.62 6.79
N GLN A 94 -0.98 15.60 6.93
CA GLN A 94 -1.98 15.58 8.00
C GLN A 94 -2.97 14.41 7.84
N PHE A 95 -3.37 14.09 6.61
CA PHE A 95 -4.30 13.00 6.34
C PHE A 95 -3.78 11.66 6.88
N PHE A 96 -2.54 11.29 6.54
CA PHE A 96 -1.95 10.06 7.06
C PHE A 96 -1.68 10.12 8.56
N ARG A 97 -1.30 11.28 9.11
CA ARG A 97 -1.16 11.45 10.57
C ARG A 97 -2.45 11.16 11.35
N LEU A 98 -3.62 11.47 10.77
CA LEU A 98 -4.91 11.14 11.39
C LEU A 98 -5.20 9.63 11.32
N LEU A 99 -4.72 8.98 10.27
CA LEU A 99 -5.12 7.62 9.90
C LEU A 99 -4.12 6.52 10.18
N LEU A 100 -2.86 6.83 10.44
CA LEU A 100 -1.81 5.85 10.75
C LEU A 100 -0.91 6.38 11.86
N ASP A 101 -0.61 5.53 12.83
CA ASP A 101 0.39 5.81 13.86
C ASP A 101 1.74 5.18 13.51
N ASP A 102 1.72 4.11 12.68
CA ASP A 102 2.89 3.34 12.26
C ASP A 102 3.88 4.16 11.43
N VAL A 103 3.36 5.13 10.67
CA VAL A 103 4.13 5.94 9.72
C VAL A 103 3.69 7.39 9.75
N ALA A 104 4.59 8.28 9.36
CA ALA A 104 4.30 9.69 9.20
C ALA A 104 4.95 10.24 7.92
N TYR A 105 4.37 11.32 7.40
CA TYR A 105 4.97 12.11 6.34
C TYR A 105 5.36 13.47 6.87
N GLN A 106 6.63 13.83 6.71
CA GLN A 106 7.15 15.13 7.12
C GLN A 106 7.55 15.94 5.88
N LEU A 107 6.88 17.06 5.66
CA LEU A 107 7.29 18.06 4.68
C LEU A 107 8.36 18.95 5.29
N VAL A 108 9.55 18.97 4.70
CA VAL A 108 10.67 19.85 5.07
C VAL A 108 10.97 20.75 3.90
N VAL A 109 10.96 22.06 4.13
CA VAL A 109 11.32 23.07 3.14
C VAL A 109 12.60 23.73 3.63
N ASP A 110 13.63 23.71 2.79
CA ASP A 110 14.93 24.30 3.05
C ASP A 110 15.34 25.11 1.82
N GLU A 111 15.40 26.43 1.98
CA GLU A 111 15.62 27.40 0.89
C GLU A 111 14.74 27.10 -0.35
N ASP A 112 15.37 26.63 -1.43
CA ASP A 112 14.74 26.36 -2.72
C ASP A 112 14.30 24.89 -2.89
N LEU A 113 14.49 24.04 -1.87
CA LEU A 113 14.20 22.60 -1.92
C LEU A 113 13.11 22.20 -0.93
N ALA A 114 12.03 21.61 -1.44
CA ALA A 114 11.04 20.91 -0.64
C ALA A 114 11.28 19.40 -0.70
N SER A 115 11.27 18.73 0.46
CA SER A 115 11.39 17.28 0.58
C SER A 115 10.23 16.72 1.40
N LEU A 116 9.59 15.66 0.90
CA LEU A 116 8.63 14.87 1.65
C LEU A 116 9.32 13.61 2.17
N ARG A 117 9.40 13.47 3.49
CA ARG A 117 10.07 12.34 4.14
C ARG A 117 9.02 11.35 4.63
N PHE A 118 9.16 10.09 4.26
CA PHE A 118 8.37 9.00 4.80
C PHE A 118 9.10 8.41 6.02
N ILE A 119 8.47 8.49 7.18
CA ILE A 119 9.05 8.13 8.47
C ILE A 119 8.30 6.92 9.00
N GLU A 120 9.04 5.87 9.35
CA GLU A 120 8.51 4.69 10.03
C GLU A 120 8.66 4.92 11.55
N ASN A 121 7.53 5.03 12.26
CA ASN A 121 7.49 5.25 13.71
C ASN A 121 7.53 3.92 14.47
N THR A 122 6.92 2.88 13.91
CA THR A 122 6.90 1.51 14.44
C THR A 122 7.14 0.51 13.32
N SER A 123 7.60 -0.69 13.68
CA SER A 123 7.79 -1.77 12.71
C SER A 123 6.51 -2.07 11.93
N LEU A 124 6.61 -2.10 10.60
CA LEU A 124 5.51 -2.42 9.69
C LEU A 124 5.09 -3.90 9.76
N GLN A 125 3.82 -4.19 9.48
CA GLN A 125 3.32 -5.57 9.41
C GLN A 125 3.59 -6.23 8.05
N GLY A 126 3.61 -5.43 6.98
CA GLY A 126 3.95 -5.89 5.63
C GLY A 126 5.45 -5.90 5.35
N ASP A 127 5.82 -6.42 4.18
CA ASP A 127 7.18 -6.29 3.68
C ASP A 127 7.56 -4.81 3.51
N ARG A 128 8.64 -4.40 4.18
CA ARG A 128 9.07 -3.01 4.24
C ARG A 128 9.28 -2.38 2.87
N VAL A 129 9.89 -3.13 1.92
CA VAL A 129 10.19 -2.61 0.58
C VAL A 129 8.90 -2.36 -0.19
N LEU A 130 7.98 -3.32 -0.19
CA LEU A 130 6.67 -3.17 -0.85
C LEU A 130 5.88 -2.00 -0.26
N VAL A 131 5.82 -1.87 1.07
CA VAL A 131 5.10 -0.77 1.72
C VAL A 131 5.70 0.57 1.32
N HIS A 132 7.03 0.73 1.41
CA HIS A 132 7.69 1.97 1.04
C HIS A 132 7.46 2.31 -0.44
N GLU A 133 7.59 1.33 -1.34
CA GLU A 133 7.37 1.55 -2.76
C GLU A 133 5.94 1.98 -3.08
N LEU A 134 4.93 1.43 -2.40
CA LEU A 134 3.55 1.84 -2.60
C LEU A 134 3.29 3.22 -2.02
N MET A 135 3.71 3.46 -0.78
CA MET A 135 3.46 4.71 -0.06
C MET A 135 4.19 5.92 -0.67
N LEU A 136 5.30 5.72 -1.38
CA LEU A 136 5.98 6.80 -2.11
C LEU A 136 5.44 7.03 -3.54
N LYS A 137 4.59 6.13 -4.05
CA LYS A 137 3.97 6.23 -5.37
C LYS A 137 2.53 6.77 -5.34
N LEU A 138 1.93 6.90 -4.16
CA LEU A 138 0.61 7.52 -3.95
C LEU A 138 0.67 9.04 -4.19
#